data_AF-A0AAV2J504-F1
#
_entry.id   AF-A0AAV2J504-F1
#
_cell.length_a   1.000
_cell.length_b   1.000
_cell.length_c   1.000
_cell.angle_alpha   90.00
_cell.angle_beta   90.00
_cell.angle_gamma   90.00
#
_symmetry.space_group_name_H-M   'P 1'
#
loop_
_entity.id
_entity.type
_entity.pdbx_description
1 polymer ?
#
loop_
_entity_poly.entity_id
_entity_poly.type
_entity_poly.pdbx_seq_one_letter_code
_entity_poly.pdbx_strand_id
1 'polypeptide(L)'
;MDLRLLLCLPLVFTSLPLYCAEIYTSLVNVKQAIIAERKLIDSLKSYIEQESQRLQDIRRFYDKASHLHSEVYKDQAAALANPLLAFTLIKRLYSEWPNVIYSDEALENTQALRSSYEREGSFLPQLEDLQGAVSGLLRLQDVYALQVSDLVKGHFLTLTNGGTREIYKPHVSVPLSGDDCFMVAYEQEDYYHSVPWLEQSVSLFRGLNWSPENQGSLEDALDHLAYSHFKTGNVSYALSLSQELLHHDPVNERVQNNVEKYEKLLLVKPHINGNRLRRPDSKYLRTREVYERLCQNHGSHPTHFQNPRLFCDYFSGGSGLIVRPAKREILSLQPFVVLYHDFITDTEAEDIKRIALPGAYGSSQCLSSFTNCQPPLSATLVPGKQFKSGGVDRRQRKQTVTTQEHGKEHQQ
;
A
#
# COMPACT_ATOMS: atom_id res chain seq x y z
N MET A 1 38.31 -60.47 22.43
CA MET A 1 37.40 -60.89 21.34
C MET A 1 36.00 -60.95 21.93
N ASP A 2 35.39 -59.86 22.37
CA ASP A 2 35.06 -58.62 21.64
C ASP A 2 34.46 -58.92 20.27
N LEU A 3 33.13 -58.76 20.13
CA LEU A 3 32.56 -57.46 19.76
C LEU A 3 31.03 -57.51 19.85
N ARG A 4 30.44 -56.62 20.66
CA ARG A 4 29.00 -56.34 20.70
C ARG A 4 28.64 -55.51 19.47
N LEU A 5 27.70 -55.97 18.64
CA LEU A 5 27.12 -55.17 17.56
C LEU A 5 25.90 -54.40 18.12
N LEU A 6 26.11 -53.13 18.48
CA LEU A 6 25.05 -52.15 18.71
C LEU A 6 24.52 -51.70 17.33
N LEU A 7 23.28 -52.07 17.00
CA LEU A 7 22.54 -51.49 15.89
C LEU A 7 21.93 -50.16 16.35
N CYS A 8 22.64 -49.06 16.11
CA CYS A 8 22.07 -47.71 16.17
C CYS A 8 21.21 -47.47 14.92
N LEU A 9 19.88 -47.42 15.09
CA LEU A 9 18.97 -46.87 14.09
C LEU A 9 19.11 -45.34 14.08
N PRO A 10 19.45 -44.69 12.95
CA PRO A 10 19.39 -43.24 12.89
C PRO A 10 17.90 -42.82 12.85
N LEU A 11 17.47 -42.09 13.88
CA LEU A 11 16.24 -41.29 13.84
C LEU A 11 16.41 -40.25 12.73
N VAL A 12 15.93 -40.58 11.53
CA VAL A 12 15.72 -39.60 10.47
C VAL A 12 14.56 -38.73 10.94
N PHE A 13 14.88 -37.59 11.57
CA PHE A 13 13.97 -36.47 11.70
C PHE A 13 13.67 -36.00 10.28
N THR A 14 12.62 -36.54 9.67
CA THR A 14 12.02 -35.94 8.49
C THR A 14 11.49 -34.59 8.96
N SER A 15 12.21 -33.52 8.62
CA SER A 15 11.67 -32.16 8.67
C SER A 15 10.44 -32.15 7.79
N LEU A 16 9.26 -32.29 8.41
CA LEU A 16 8.00 -31.99 7.75
C LEU A 16 8.14 -30.55 7.26
N PRO A 17 8.03 -30.26 5.95
CA PRO A 17 7.94 -28.89 5.50
C PRO A 17 6.75 -28.26 6.21
N LEU A 18 6.99 -27.19 6.97
CA LEU A 18 5.93 -26.34 7.48
C LEU A 18 5.19 -25.79 6.25
N TYR A 19 4.00 -26.32 5.97
CA TYR A 19 3.10 -25.71 5.01
C TYR A 19 2.54 -24.43 5.64
N CYS A 20 2.80 -23.29 5.01
CA CYS A 20 2.33 -21.98 5.44
C CYS A 20 0.80 -21.93 5.50
N ALA A 21 0.28 -21.64 6.69
CA ALA A 21 -1.13 -21.28 6.89
C ALA A 21 -1.30 -19.76 6.72
N GLU A 22 -1.36 -19.28 5.47
CA GLU A 22 -1.38 -17.83 5.13
C GLU A 22 -2.73 -17.12 5.43
N ILE A 23 -3.83 -17.87 5.49
CA ILE A 23 -5.17 -17.27 5.65
C ILE A 23 -5.45 -16.85 7.10
N TYR A 24 -4.99 -17.62 8.08
CA TYR A 24 -5.23 -17.30 9.49
C TYR A 24 -4.28 -16.21 10.01
N THR A 25 -3.06 -16.11 9.48
CA THR A 25 -2.14 -15.01 9.78
C THR A 25 -2.65 -13.67 9.25
N SER A 26 -3.15 -13.63 8.01
CA SER A 26 -3.63 -12.40 7.37
C SER A 26 -4.82 -11.75 8.09
N LEU A 27 -5.83 -12.53 8.52
CA LEU A 27 -6.98 -11.98 9.26
C LEU A 27 -6.59 -11.38 10.61
N VAL A 28 -5.62 -12.00 11.29
CA VAL A 28 -5.08 -11.52 12.56
C VAL A 28 -4.30 -10.22 12.36
N ASN A 29 -3.48 -10.14 11.31
CA ASN A 29 -2.72 -8.94 10.97
C ASN A 29 -3.66 -7.76 10.63
N VAL A 30 -4.70 -7.98 9.83
CA VAL A 30 -5.69 -6.93 9.52
C VAL A 30 -6.40 -6.45 10.79
N LYS A 31 -6.77 -7.35 11.70
CA LYS A 31 -7.39 -6.98 12.98
C LYS A 31 -6.45 -6.13 13.84
N GLN A 32 -5.15 -6.43 13.85
CA GLN A 32 -4.15 -5.63 14.56
C GLN A 32 -3.96 -4.26 13.91
N ALA A 33 -3.89 -4.19 12.57
CA ALA A 33 -3.79 -2.93 11.84
C ALA A 33 -4.97 -1.98 12.15
N ILE A 34 -6.20 -2.51 12.23
CA ILE A 34 -7.39 -1.74 12.62
C ILE A 34 -7.26 -1.16 14.04
N ILE A 35 -6.69 -1.92 14.98
CA ILE A 35 -6.48 -1.46 16.36
C ILE A 35 -5.40 -0.36 16.39
N ALA A 36 -4.31 -0.55 15.66
CA ALA A 36 -3.23 0.44 15.56
C ALA A 36 -3.75 1.75 14.94
N GLU A 37 -4.49 1.66 13.83
CA GLU A 37 -5.10 2.82 13.16
C GLU A 37 -6.01 3.60 14.10
N ARG A 38 -6.85 2.93 14.90
CA ARG A 38 -7.70 3.60 15.90
C ARG A 38 -6.89 4.46 16.88
N LYS A 39 -5.76 3.96 17.39
CA LYS A 39 -4.91 4.72 18.31
C LYS A 39 -4.18 5.87 17.60
N LEU A 40 -3.81 5.69 16.33
CA LEU A 40 -3.23 6.76 15.52
C LEU A 40 -4.25 7.87 15.26
N ILE A 41 -5.51 7.52 15.00
CA ILE A 41 -6.61 8.49 14.87
C ILE A 41 -6.77 9.30 16.16
N ASP A 42 -6.75 8.65 17.33
CA ASP A 42 -6.82 9.34 18.62
C ASP A 42 -5.63 10.29 18.82
N SER A 43 -4.42 9.85 18.45
CA SER A 43 -3.20 10.67 18.53
C SER A 43 -3.23 11.86 17.56
N LEU A 44 -3.75 11.64 16.34
CA LEU A 44 -3.93 12.68 15.33
C LEU A 44 -4.96 13.72 15.79
N LYS A 45 -6.04 13.28 16.44
CA LYS A 45 -7.03 14.18 17.03
C LYS A 45 -6.39 15.11 18.06
N SER A 46 -5.59 14.58 18.98
CA SER A 46 -4.86 15.41 19.96
C SER A 46 -3.88 16.38 19.30
N TYR A 47 -3.17 15.95 18.25
CA TYR A 47 -2.29 16.82 17.48
C TYR A 47 -3.07 17.97 16.81
N ILE A 48 -4.24 17.69 16.21
CA ILE A 48 -5.09 18.72 15.59
C ILE A 48 -5.56 19.74 16.63
N GLU A 49 -5.93 19.29 17.83
CA GLU A 49 -6.34 20.17 18.94
C GLU A 49 -5.18 21.09 19.38
N GLN A 50 -3.97 20.54 19.52
CA GLN A 50 -2.76 21.30 19.88
C GLN A 50 -2.37 22.32 18.81
N GLU A 51 -2.34 21.92 17.53
CA GLU A 51 -2.04 22.84 16.43
C GLU A 51 -3.10 23.94 16.29
N SER A 52 -4.37 23.61 16.54
CA SER A 52 -5.45 24.60 16.54
C SER A 52 -5.27 25.63 17.65
N GLN A 53 -4.87 25.20 18.85
CA GLN A 53 -4.56 26.10 19.97
C GLN A 53 -3.37 27.01 19.64
N ARG A 54 -2.27 26.43 19.17
CA ARG A 54 -1.08 27.18 18.72
C ARG A 54 -1.44 28.23 17.67
N LEU A 55 -2.25 27.87 16.68
CA LEU A 55 -2.68 28.80 15.63
C LEU A 55 -3.58 29.92 16.18
N GLN A 56 -4.44 29.63 17.16
CA GLN A 56 -5.23 30.65 17.86
C GLN A 56 -4.34 31.64 18.62
N ASP A 57 -3.29 31.16 19.29
CA ASP A 57 -2.35 32.02 20.02
C ASP A 57 -1.56 32.94 19.07
N ILE A 58 -1.12 32.40 17.92
CA ILE A 58 -0.47 33.19 16.86
C ILE A 58 -1.43 34.22 16.28
N ARG A 59 -2.68 33.84 16.01
CA ARG A 59 -3.70 34.74 15.47
C ARG A 59 -4.01 35.88 16.44
N ARG A 60 -4.17 35.57 17.73
CA ARG A 60 -4.34 36.58 18.80
C ARG A 60 -3.17 37.57 18.81
N PHE A 61 -1.93 37.08 18.67
CA PHE A 61 -0.76 37.95 18.61
C PHE A 61 -0.76 38.83 17.35
N TYR A 62 -1.08 38.26 16.19
CA TYR A 62 -1.23 38.99 14.92
C TYR A 62 -2.27 40.11 15.04
N ASP A 63 -3.47 39.79 15.53
CA ASP A 63 -4.57 40.77 15.65
C ASP A 63 -4.18 41.92 16.58
N LYS A 64 -3.54 41.62 17.73
CA LYS A 64 -2.99 42.62 18.66
C LYS A 64 -1.97 43.52 17.96
N ALA A 65 -0.98 42.93 17.29
CA ALA A 65 0.11 43.67 16.67
C ALA A 65 -0.38 44.53 15.49
N SER A 66 -1.28 44.00 14.68
CA SER A 66 -1.86 44.65 13.51
C SER A 66 -2.73 45.84 13.92
N HIS A 67 -3.64 45.67 14.87
CA HIS A 67 -4.49 46.75 15.40
C HIS A 67 -3.66 47.91 15.97
N LEU A 68 -2.64 47.59 16.78
CA LEU A 68 -1.76 48.63 17.32
C LEU A 68 -1.04 49.38 16.20
N HIS A 69 -0.60 48.69 15.14
CA HIS A 69 0.07 49.32 14.02
C HIS A 69 -0.87 50.20 13.17
N SER A 70 -2.09 49.74 12.88
CA SER A 70 -3.02 50.46 12.01
C SER A 70 -3.69 51.66 12.70
N GLU A 71 -4.07 51.52 13.98
CA GLU A 71 -4.86 52.53 14.68
C GLU A 71 -4.00 53.44 15.55
N VAL A 72 -3.05 52.85 16.30
CA VAL A 72 -2.33 53.58 17.36
C VAL A 72 -1.05 54.24 16.83
N TYR A 73 -0.34 53.60 15.91
CA TYR A 73 0.89 54.14 15.32
C TYR A 73 0.69 54.88 13.98
N LYS A 74 -0.57 55.15 13.60
CA LYS A 74 -0.92 55.88 12.37
C LYS A 74 -0.31 57.29 12.33
N ASP A 75 -0.37 57.99 13.45
CA ASP A 75 0.35 59.25 13.66
C ASP A 75 1.64 58.97 14.44
N GLN A 76 2.74 58.82 13.68
CA GLN A 76 4.05 58.51 14.25
C GLN A 76 4.54 59.60 15.20
N ALA A 77 4.22 60.88 14.95
CA ALA A 77 4.68 61.98 15.79
C ALA A 77 3.98 61.96 17.16
N ALA A 78 2.66 61.74 17.17
CA ALA A 78 1.89 61.60 18.42
C ALA A 78 2.27 60.32 19.19
N ALA A 79 2.57 59.22 18.49
CA ALA A 79 2.99 57.98 19.13
C ALA A 79 4.40 58.07 19.74
N LEU A 80 5.33 58.79 19.10
CA LEU A 80 6.69 59.03 19.62
C LEU A 80 6.69 59.99 20.81
N ALA A 81 5.73 60.92 20.88
CA ALA A 81 5.56 61.81 22.02
C ALA A 81 5.01 61.10 23.27
N ASN A 82 4.46 59.88 23.13
CA ASN A 82 3.93 59.08 24.23
C ASN A 82 4.94 57.98 24.66
N PRO A 83 5.64 58.15 25.79
CA PRO A 83 6.66 57.19 26.23
C PRO A 83 6.10 55.80 26.54
N LEU A 84 4.81 55.66 26.88
CA LEU A 84 4.17 54.36 27.08
C LEU A 84 3.97 53.61 25.76
N LEU A 85 3.62 54.32 24.68
CA LEU A 85 3.47 53.73 23.35
C LEU A 85 4.83 53.32 22.77
N ALA A 86 5.86 54.13 22.98
CA ALA A 86 7.23 53.79 22.62
C ALA A 86 7.73 52.55 23.40
N PHE A 87 7.52 52.53 24.73
CA PHE A 87 7.89 51.38 25.56
C PHE A 87 7.18 50.09 25.13
N THR A 88 5.87 50.12 24.90
CA THR A 88 5.11 48.91 24.52
C THR A 88 5.48 48.41 23.12
N LEU A 89 5.88 49.29 22.19
CA LEU A 89 6.44 48.89 20.90
C LEU A 89 7.79 48.19 21.08
N ILE A 90 8.72 48.82 21.80
CA ILE A 90 10.06 48.27 22.05
C ILE A 90 9.95 46.91 22.76
N LYS A 91 9.13 46.82 23.83
CA LYS A 91 8.85 45.57 24.53
C LYS A 91 8.32 44.49 23.57
N ARG A 92 7.35 44.83 22.73
CA ARG A 92 6.77 43.87 21.78
C ARG A 92 7.82 43.35 20.81
N LEU A 93 8.67 44.22 20.25
CA LEU A 93 9.75 43.86 19.33
C LEU A 93 10.87 43.05 20.01
N TYR A 94 11.25 43.42 21.24
CA TYR A 94 12.36 42.80 21.94
C TYR A 94 11.98 41.45 22.60
N SER A 95 10.74 41.29 23.07
CA SER A 95 10.34 40.12 23.87
C SER A 95 9.18 39.32 23.27
N GLU A 96 8.10 39.98 22.84
CA GLU A 96 6.90 39.24 22.39
C GLU A 96 7.09 38.61 21.01
N TRP A 97 7.69 39.33 20.06
CA TRP A 97 7.98 38.80 18.72
C TRP A 97 8.92 37.60 18.73
N PRO A 98 10.08 37.63 19.42
CA PRO A 98 10.94 36.46 19.57
C PRO A 98 10.23 35.25 20.17
N ASN A 99 9.36 35.43 21.17
CA ASN A 99 8.60 34.32 21.76
C ASN A 99 7.68 33.62 20.75
N VAL A 100 7.17 34.33 19.74
CA VAL A 100 6.33 33.74 18.67
C VAL A 100 7.19 33.13 17.57
N ILE A 101 8.28 33.79 17.16
CA ILE A 101 9.15 33.35 16.06
C ILE A 101 9.98 32.13 16.44
N TYR A 102 10.49 32.10 17.67
CA TYR A 102 11.35 31.04 18.18
C TYR A 102 10.60 30.09 19.12
N SER A 103 9.27 30.01 19.01
CA SER A 103 8.50 28.98 19.72
C SER A 103 8.77 27.60 19.12
N ASP A 104 9.12 26.64 19.97
CA ASP A 104 9.31 25.23 19.60
C ASP A 104 8.01 24.44 19.59
N GLU A 105 6.86 25.05 19.92
CA GLU A 105 5.57 24.37 20.10
C GLU A 105 5.15 23.55 18.87
N ALA A 106 5.38 24.06 17.65
CA ALA A 106 5.08 23.32 16.42
C ALA A 106 5.94 22.07 16.26
N LEU A 107 7.22 22.16 16.64
CA LEU A 107 8.16 21.05 16.59
C LEU A 107 7.80 20.00 17.64
N GLU A 108 7.49 20.43 18.87
CA GLU A 108 7.07 19.58 19.98
C GLU A 108 5.78 18.81 19.65
N ASN A 109 4.75 19.50 19.13
CA ASN A 109 3.50 18.87 18.69
C ASN A 109 3.76 17.80 17.62
N THR A 110 4.58 18.14 16.62
CA THR A 110 4.92 17.20 15.52
C THR A 110 5.71 16.00 16.04
N GLN A 111 6.64 16.22 16.97
CA GLN A 111 7.44 15.16 17.56
C GLN A 111 6.59 14.21 18.42
N ALA A 112 5.63 14.74 19.17
CA ALA A 112 4.69 13.94 19.94
C ALA A 112 3.82 13.03 19.05
N LEU A 113 3.36 13.54 17.90
CA LEU A 113 2.63 12.73 16.91
C LEU A 113 3.54 11.63 16.33
N ARG A 114 4.78 11.98 15.94
CA ARG A 114 5.74 11.00 15.41
C ARG A 114 6.04 9.88 16.40
N SER A 115 6.32 10.22 17.66
CA SER A 115 6.57 9.22 18.70
C SER A 115 5.34 8.34 18.95
N SER A 116 4.12 8.87 18.77
CA SER A 116 2.90 8.06 18.84
C SER A 116 2.80 7.05 17.70
N TYR A 117 3.21 7.43 16.48
CA TYR A 117 3.31 6.51 15.35
C TYR A 117 4.37 5.42 15.57
N GLU A 118 5.57 5.79 16.00
CA GLU A 118 6.68 4.86 16.24
C GLU A 118 6.33 3.80 17.30
N ARG A 119 5.55 4.15 18.32
CA ARG A 119 5.07 3.20 19.35
C ARG A 119 4.18 2.09 18.79
N GLU A 120 3.46 2.34 17.71
CA GLU A 120 2.60 1.35 17.07
C GLU A 120 3.33 0.53 15.99
N GLY A 121 4.62 0.80 15.73
CA GLY A 121 5.38 0.22 14.62
C GLY A 121 5.35 -1.29 14.52
N SER A 122 5.27 -2.03 15.63
CA SER A 122 5.19 -3.50 15.61
C SER A 122 3.85 -4.04 15.08
N PHE A 123 2.81 -3.22 15.02
CA PHE A 123 1.46 -3.58 14.55
C PHE A 123 1.16 -3.00 13.17
N LEU A 124 2.06 -2.20 12.61
CA LEU A 124 1.90 -1.60 11.29
C LEU A 124 2.32 -2.60 10.19
N PRO A 125 1.53 -2.72 9.11
CA PRO A 125 1.92 -3.50 7.94
C PRO A 125 3.25 -3.02 7.37
N GLN A 126 4.03 -3.96 6.85
CA GLN A 126 5.26 -3.67 6.11
C GLN A 126 5.01 -3.63 4.60
N LEU A 127 6.02 -3.26 3.83
CA LEU A 127 5.92 -3.22 2.36
C LEU A 127 5.53 -4.58 1.77
N GLU A 128 6.02 -5.67 2.36
CA GLU A 128 5.72 -7.03 1.94
C GLU A 128 4.25 -7.39 2.12
N ASP A 129 3.59 -6.86 3.17
CA ASP A 129 2.16 -7.06 3.41
C ASP A 129 1.33 -6.35 2.33
N LEU A 130 1.72 -5.13 1.93
CA LEU A 130 1.07 -4.39 0.86
C LEU A 130 1.24 -5.11 -0.49
N GLN A 131 2.46 -5.54 -0.81
CA GLN A 131 2.73 -6.30 -2.03
C GLN A 131 1.97 -7.65 -2.05
N GLY A 132 1.84 -8.29 -0.89
CA GLY A 132 1.02 -9.50 -0.72
C GLY A 132 -0.47 -9.24 -0.95
N ALA A 133 -0.99 -8.12 -0.44
CA ALA A 133 -2.38 -7.71 -0.66
C ALA A 133 -2.67 -7.41 -2.15
N VAL A 134 -1.78 -6.67 -2.81
CA VAL A 134 -1.84 -6.41 -4.26
C VAL A 134 -1.83 -7.73 -5.04
N SER A 135 -0.89 -8.63 -4.71
CA SER A 135 -0.80 -9.95 -5.34
C SER A 135 -2.08 -10.78 -5.16
N GLY A 136 -2.69 -10.71 -3.97
CA GLY A 136 -3.98 -11.34 -3.67
C GLY A 136 -5.12 -10.77 -4.52
N LEU A 137 -5.17 -9.44 -4.68
CA LEU A 137 -6.17 -8.75 -5.50
C LEU A 137 -6.03 -9.11 -6.99
N LEU A 138 -4.81 -9.06 -7.53
CA LEU A 138 -4.54 -9.46 -8.91
C LEU A 138 -4.87 -10.94 -9.14
N ARG A 139 -4.58 -11.81 -8.17
CA ARG A 139 -4.97 -13.22 -8.23
C ARG A 139 -6.49 -13.39 -8.28
N LEU A 140 -7.26 -12.61 -7.53
CA LEU A 140 -8.73 -12.66 -7.59
C LEU A 140 -9.24 -12.19 -8.95
N GLN A 141 -8.70 -11.07 -9.47
CA GLN A 141 -9.01 -10.57 -10.82
C GLN A 141 -8.83 -11.68 -11.86
N ASP A 142 -7.69 -12.35 -11.79
CA ASP A 142 -7.28 -13.43 -12.67
C ASP A 142 -8.17 -14.68 -12.55
N VAL A 143 -8.39 -15.16 -11.32
CA VAL A 143 -9.12 -16.41 -11.07
C VAL A 143 -10.59 -16.27 -11.43
N TYR A 144 -11.18 -15.09 -11.24
CA TYR A 144 -12.60 -14.87 -11.48
C TYR A 144 -12.90 -14.03 -12.73
N ALA A 145 -11.88 -13.71 -13.54
CA ALA A 145 -12.00 -12.85 -14.72
C ALA A 145 -12.74 -11.53 -14.43
N LEU A 146 -12.38 -10.89 -13.31
CA LEU A 146 -13.07 -9.69 -12.82
C LEU A 146 -12.78 -8.47 -13.70
N GLN A 147 -13.80 -7.65 -13.91
CA GLN A 147 -13.64 -6.35 -14.56
C GLN A 147 -13.07 -5.32 -13.59
N VAL A 148 -11.91 -4.74 -13.92
CA VAL A 148 -11.23 -3.75 -13.06
C VAL A 148 -12.12 -2.52 -12.83
N SER A 149 -12.84 -2.03 -13.85
CA SER A 149 -13.74 -0.87 -13.75
C SER A 149 -14.90 -1.01 -12.76
N ASP A 150 -15.31 -2.25 -12.48
CA ASP A 150 -16.35 -2.56 -11.49
C ASP A 150 -15.72 -2.91 -10.14
N LEU A 151 -14.57 -3.61 -10.17
CA LEU A 151 -13.81 -3.98 -8.98
C LEU A 151 -13.38 -2.75 -8.17
N VAL A 152 -12.94 -1.68 -8.83
CA VAL A 152 -12.58 -0.40 -8.17
C VAL A 152 -13.76 0.26 -7.46
N LYS A 153 -15.01 -0.11 -7.80
CA LYS A 153 -16.23 0.35 -7.13
C LYS A 153 -16.71 -0.65 -6.05
N GLY A 154 -15.96 -1.73 -5.84
CA GLY A 154 -16.28 -2.84 -4.96
C GLY A 154 -17.33 -3.81 -5.50
N HIS A 155 -17.55 -3.85 -6.80
CA HIS A 155 -18.42 -4.82 -7.46
C HIS A 155 -17.60 -5.92 -8.14
N PHE A 156 -17.73 -7.16 -7.68
CA PHE A 156 -16.97 -8.29 -8.21
C PHE A 156 -17.74 -8.91 -9.37
N LEU A 157 -17.62 -8.30 -10.54
CA LEU A 157 -18.34 -8.68 -11.75
C LEU A 157 -17.43 -9.39 -12.75
N THR A 158 -17.94 -10.46 -13.37
CA THR A 158 -17.30 -11.15 -14.51
C THR A 158 -18.12 -10.98 -15.78
N LEU A 159 -17.44 -10.89 -16.92
CA LEU A 159 -18.08 -10.95 -18.23
C LEU A 159 -18.29 -12.41 -18.64
N THR A 160 -19.50 -12.74 -19.07
CA THR A 160 -19.84 -14.05 -19.65
C THR A 160 -20.54 -13.86 -20.99
N ASN A 161 -20.65 -14.93 -21.79
CA ASN A 161 -21.33 -14.89 -23.09
C ASN A 161 -22.81 -14.43 -23.01
N GLY A 162 -23.43 -14.48 -21.83
CA GLY A 162 -24.81 -14.02 -21.57
C GLY A 162 -24.90 -12.64 -20.90
N GLY A 163 -23.79 -11.91 -20.78
CA GLY A 163 -23.72 -10.61 -20.10
C GLY A 163 -22.89 -10.64 -18.82
N THR A 164 -23.01 -9.59 -18.01
CA THR A 164 -22.27 -9.42 -16.76
C THR A 164 -22.92 -10.21 -15.64
N ARG A 165 -22.13 -10.98 -14.89
CA ARG A 165 -22.58 -11.74 -13.71
C ARG A 165 -21.89 -11.20 -12.46
N GLU A 166 -22.69 -10.87 -11.44
CA GLU A 166 -22.17 -10.53 -10.11
C GLU A 166 -21.78 -11.82 -9.38
N ILE A 167 -20.49 -11.93 -9.03
CA ILE A 167 -19.93 -13.06 -8.28
C ILE A 167 -20.11 -12.80 -6.79
N TYR A 168 -19.83 -11.57 -6.38
CA TYR A 168 -19.86 -11.17 -4.99
C TYR A 168 -20.10 -9.66 -4.87
N LYS A 169 -20.87 -9.29 -3.85
CA LYS A 169 -21.05 -7.89 -3.45
C LYS A 169 -20.88 -7.82 -1.93
N PRO A 170 -19.80 -7.20 -1.45
CA PRO A 170 -19.60 -7.06 -0.02
C PRO A 170 -20.67 -6.15 0.58
N HIS A 171 -21.10 -6.45 1.81
CA HIS A 171 -22.05 -5.62 2.55
C HIS A 171 -21.49 -4.22 2.85
N VAL A 172 -20.17 -4.14 3.02
CA VAL A 172 -19.42 -2.89 3.21
C VAL A 172 -18.48 -2.75 2.03
N SER A 173 -18.63 -1.69 1.25
CA SER A 173 -17.78 -1.39 0.10
C SER A 173 -17.21 0.01 0.26
N VAL A 174 -15.91 0.13 0.02
CA VAL A 174 -15.21 1.41 -0.14
C VAL A 174 -14.63 1.41 -1.55
N PRO A 175 -14.96 2.41 -2.38
CA PRO A 175 -14.36 2.51 -3.71
C PRO A 175 -12.87 2.84 -3.59
N LEU A 176 -12.08 2.28 -4.49
CA LEU A 176 -10.65 2.59 -4.60
C LEU A 176 -10.47 3.97 -5.22
N SER A 177 -9.48 4.70 -4.73
CA SER A 177 -9.04 5.98 -5.27
C SER A 177 -8.15 5.81 -6.52
N GLY A 178 -7.84 6.92 -7.19
CA GLY A 178 -6.87 6.92 -8.29
C GLY A 178 -5.48 6.48 -7.83
N ASP A 179 -5.10 6.83 -6.60
CA ASP A 179 -3.84 6.45 -5.97
C ASP A 179 -3.79 4.95 -5.65
N ASP A 180 -4.86 4.39 -5.07
CA ASP A 180 -4.97 2.95 -4.83
C ASP A 180 -4.79 2.15 -6.12
N CYS A 181 -5.45 2.60 -7.21
CA CYS A 181 -5.34 1.97 -8.52
C CYS A 181 -3.92 2.10 -9.11
N PHE A 182 -3.27 3.25 -8.89
CA PHE A 182 -1.89 3.47 -9.30
C PHE A 182 -0.96 2.49 -8.58
N MET A 183 -1.09 2.39 -7.26
CA MET A 183 -0.28 1.53 -6.39
C MET A 183 -0.41 0.05 -6.75
N VAL A 184 -1.60 -0.42 -7.12
CA VAL A 184 -1.81 -1.81 -7.60
C VAL A 184 -1.01 -2.08 -8.88
N ALA A 185 -0.86 -1.09 -9.74
CA ALA A 185 -0.15 -1.22 -11.01
C ALA A 185 1.36 -0.92 -10.93
N TYR A 186 1.83 -0.30 -9.85
CA TYR A 186 3.05 0.50 -9.84
C TYR A 186 4.38 -0.29 -9.95
N GLU A 187 4.44 -1.60 -9.75
CA GLU A 187 5.75 -2.30 -9.66
C GLU A 187 5.89 -3.56 -10.51
N GLN A 188 5.31 -3.63 -11.71
CA GLN A 188 5.47 -4.84 -12.53
C GLN A 188 5.69 -4.54 -14.01
N GLU A 189 6.63 -5.25 -14.65
CA GLU A 189 6.70 -5.41 -16.12
C GLU A 189 5.52 -6.28 -16.65
N ASP A 190 4.49 -6.48 -15.83
CA ASP A 190 3.24 -7.13 -16.15
C ASP A 190 2.24 -6.12 -16.71
N TYR A 191 2.39 -5.82 -18.01
CA TYR A 191 1.48 -4.92 -18.71
C TYR A 191 0.05 -5.48 -18.88
N TYR A 192 -0.16 -6.78 -18.62
CA TYR A 192 -1.51 -7.36 -18.66
C TYR A 192 -2.35 -6.87 -17.50
N HIS A 193 -1.77 -6.80 -16.29
CA HIS A 193 -2.43 -6.23 -15.13
C HIS A 193 -2.30 -4.71 -15.08
N SER A 194 -1.11 -4.15 -15.34
CA SER A 194 -0.87 -2.73 -15.06
C SER A 194 -1.74 -1.80 -15.91
N VAL A 195 -1.96 -2.11 -17.20
CA VAL A 195 -2.75 -1.26 -18.11
C VAL A 195 -4.17 -1.00 -17.60
N PRO A 196 -5.02 -2.01 -17.35
CA PRO A 196 -6.39 -1.74 -16.90
C PRO A 196 -6.47 -1.03 -15.54
N TRP A 197 -5.51 -1.27 -14.64
CA TRP A 197 -5.44 -0.56 -13.35
C TRP A 197 -5.00 0.90 -13.52
N LEU A 198 -4.00 1.17 -14.37
CA LEU A 198 -3.57 2.53 -14.71
C LEU A 198 -4.64 3.31 -15.47
N GLU A 199 -5.42 2.66 -16.34
CA GLU A 199 -6.58 3.29 -16.99
C GLU A 199 -7.61 3.77 -15.96
N GLN A 200 -7.92 2.95 -14.95
CA GLN A 200 -8.80 3.37 -13.85
C GLN A 200 -8.17 4.46 -12.99
N SER A 201 -6.86 4.36 -12.70
CA SER A 201 -6.12 5.37 -11.95
C SER A 201 -6.22 6.75 -12.62
N VAL A 202 -5.87 6.84 -13.91
CA VAL A 202 -5.99 8.08 -14.70
C VAL A 202 -7.43 8.58 -14.73
N SER A 203 -8.40 7.69 -14.95
CA SER A 203 -9.82 8.06 -14.97
C SER A 203 -10.28 8.68 -13.65
N LEU A 204 -9.82 8.15 -12.52
CA LEU A 204 -10.20 8.63 -11.19
C LEU A 204 -9.45 9.93 -10.82
N PHE A 205 -8.18 10.07 -11.21
CA PHE A 205 -7.41 11.29 -10.98
C PHE A 205 -7.94 12.50 -11.76
N ARG A 206 -8.44 12.31 -13.00
CA ARG A 206 -9.03 13.41 -13.80
C ARG A 206 -10.23 14.09 -13.14
N GLY A 207 -10.89 13.43 -12.16
CA GLY A 207 -12.07 13.95 -11.48
C GLY A 207 -11.82 14.53 -10.08
N LEU A 208 -10.59 14.51 -9.58
CA LEU A 208 -10.29 14.81 -8.17
C LEU A 208 -9.06 15.72 -8.02
N ASN A 209 -9.07 16.54 -6.97
CA ASN A 209 -7.87 17.28 -6.58
C ASN A 209 -6.88 16.31 -5.90
N TRP A 210 -5.60 16.48 -6.21
CA TRP A 210 -4.53 15.76 -5.54
C TRP A 210 -4.56 16.05 -4.02
N SER A 211 -4.38 15.01 -3.22
CA SER A 211 -4.32 15.09 -1.77
C SER A 211 -2.92 14.73 -1.25
N PRO A 212 -2.44 15.33 -0.14
CA PRO A 212 -1.11 15.08 0.41
C PRO A 212 -0.83 13.63 0.81
N GLU A 213 -1.88 12.85 1.06
CA GLU A 213 -1.79 11.44 1.43
C GLU A 213 -1.48 10.53 0.23
N ASN A 214 -1.77 10.98 -1.00
CA ASN A 214 -1.55 10.19 -2.20
C ASN A 214 -0.05 10.06 -2.51
N GLN A 215 0.37 8.86 -2.88
CA GLN A 215 1.74 8.61 -3.30
C GLN A 215 1.99 9.03 -4.76
N GLY A 216 1.00 8.84 -5.63
CA GLY A 216 1.02 9.20 -7.05
C GLY A 216 0.17 10.42 -7.40
N SER A 217 0.39 10.91 -8.61
CA SER A 217 -0.35 12.02 -9.23
C SER A 217 -0.97 11.61 -10.58
N LEU A 218 -1.79 12.49 -11.15
CA LEU A 218 -2.32 12.30 -12.51
C LEU A 218 -1.15 12.20 -13.51
N GLU A 219 -0.15 13.04 -13.33
CA GLU A 219 1.05 13.10 -14.15
C GLU A 219 1.84 11.78 -14.10
N ASP A 220 2.01 11.22 -12.90
CA ASP A 220 2.67 9.92 -12.71
C ASP A 220 1.87 8.79 -13.40
N ALA A 221 0.55 8.77 -13.21
CA ALA A 221 -0.33 7.75 -13.79
C ALA A 221 -0.34 7.82 -15.33
N LEU A 222 -0.41 9.03 -15.91
CA LEU A 222 -0.33 9.26 -17.36
C LEU A 222 1.00 8.78 -17.93
N ASP A 223 2.12 9.06 -17.25
CA ASP A 223 3.44 8.65 -17.70
C ASP A 223 3.60 7.12 -17.73
N HIS A 224 3.20 6.44 -16.64
CA HIS A 224 3.27 4.98 -16.56
C HIS A 224 2.31 4.31 -17.55
N LEU A 225 1.11 4.87 -17.75
CA LEU A 225 0.13 4.35 -18.71
C LEU A 225 0.64 4.51 -20.15
N ALA A 226 1.18 5.68 -20.50
CA ALA A 226 1.77 5.94 -21.81
C ALA A 226 2.91 4.97 -22.11
N TYR A 227 3.81 4.74 -21.15
CA TYR A 227 4.88 3.77 -21.29
C TYR A 227 4.37 2.34 -21.46
N SER A 228 3.34 1.94 -20.69
CA SER A 228 2.72 0.62 -20.79
C SER A 228 2.07 0.36 -22.15
N HIS A 229 1.37 1.37 -22.70
CA HIS A 229 0.82 1.29 -24.05
C HIS A 229 1.89 1.24 -25.13
N PHE A 230 2.98 2.00 -24.97
CA PHE A 230 4.11 1.91 -25.89
C PHE A 230 4.72 0.50 -25.90
N LYS A 231 4.91 -0.12 -24.73
CA LYS A 231 5.46 -1.47 -24.58
C LYS A 231 4.56 -2.57 -25.14
N THR A 232 3.25 -2.38 -25.05
CA THR A 232 2.25 -3.30 -25.60
C THR A 232 1.97 -3.05 -27.10
N GLY A 233 2.64 -2.05 -27.69
CA GLY A 233 2.56 -1.74 -29.11
C GLY A 233 1.44 -0.77 -29.50
N ASN A 234 0.63 -0.28 -28.54
CA ASN A 234 -0.39 0.74 -28.80
C ASN A 234 0.24 2.15 -28.81
N VAL A 235 1.06 2.41 -29.84
CA VAL A 235 1.85 3.66 -29.96
C VAL A 235 0.97 4.90 -30.13
N SER A 236 -0.17 4.79 -30.81
CA SER A 236 -1.10 5.91 -31.00
C SER A 236 -1.69 6.38 -29.68
N TYR A 237 -2.09 5.45 -28.81
CA TYR A 237 -2.65 5.81 -27.51
C TYR A 237 -1.56 6.29 -26.53
N ALA A 238 -0.36 5.70 -26.58
CA ALA A 238 0.80 6.22 -25.84
C ALA A 238 1.13 7.67 -26.22
N LEU A 239 1.01 8.02 -27.51
CA LEU A 239 1.18 9.38 -28.00
C LEU A 239 0.11 10.33 -27.44
N SER A 240 -1.17 9.97 -27.49
CA SER A 240 -2.23 10.84 -26.95
C SER A 240 -2.08 11.10 -25.45
N LEU A 241 -1.70 10.07 -24.68
CA LEU A 241 -1.46 10.20 -23.24
C LEU A 241 -0.23 11.07 -22.94
N SER A 242 0.84 10.92 -23.73
CA SER A 242 2.05 11.74 -23.58
C SER A 242 1.79 13.20 -23.95
N GLN A 243 0.95 13.46 -24.94
CA GLN A 243 0.52 14.80 -25.30
C GLN A 243 -0.32 15.42 -24.18
N GLU A 244 -1.27 14.68 -23.60
CA GLU A 244 -2.03 15.12 -22.43
C GLU A 244 -1.10 15.47 -21.26
N LEU A 245 -0.13 14.62 -20.95
CA LEU A 245 0.87 14.87 -19.91
C LEU A 245 1.63 16.18 -20.14
N LEU A 246 2.00 16.51 -21.38
CA LEU A 246 2.65 17.79 -21.71
C LEU A 246 1.74 19.02 -21.56
N HIS A 247 0.41 18.87 -21.56
CA HIS A 247 -0.47 19.99 -21.22
C HIS A 247 -0.38 20.33 -19.73
N HIS A 248 -0.12 19.34 -18.87
CA HIS A 248 0.06 19.52 -17.43
C HIS A 248 1.49 19.93 -17.07
N ASP A 249 2.49 19.32 -17.71
CA ASP A 249 3.91 19.61 -17.52
C ASP A 249 4.61 19.91 -18.87
N PRO A 250 4.49 21.14 -19.38
CA PRO A 250 5.07 21.51 -20.67
C PRO A 250 6.60 21.46 -20.71
N VAL A 251 7.27 21.48 -19.56
CA VAL A 251 8.74 21.54 -19.45
C VAL A 251 9.36 20.15 -19.43
N ASN A 252 8.54 19.08 -19.46
CA ASN A 252 9.03 17.71 -19.39
C ASN A 252 9.78 17.26 -20.65
N GLU A 253 11.09 17.49 -20.69
CA GLU A 253 11.94 17.12 -21.82
C GLU A 253 11.86 15.62 -22.17
N ARG A 254 11.71 14.75 -21.16
CA ARG A 254 11.62 13.30 -21.38
C ARG A 254 10.36 12.95 -22.17
N VAL A 255 9.23 13.53 -21.82
CA VAL A 255 7.95 13.28 -22.50
C VAL A 255 7.93 13.91 -23.89
N GLN A 256 8.51 15.10 -24.07
CA GLN A 256 8.68 15.72 -25.40
C GLN A 256 9.48 14.80 -26.34
N ASN A 257 10.60 14.26 -25.88
CA ASN A 257 11.41 13.31 -26.65
C ASN A 257 10.63 12.01 -26.98
N ASN A 258 9.79 11.52 -26.06
CA ASN A 258 8.94 10.36 -26.29
C ASN A 258 7.88 10.65 -27.36
N VAL A 259 7.24 11.83 -27.33
CA VAL A 259 6.26 12.28 -28.33
C VAL A 259 6.88 12.30 -29.72
N GLU A 260 8.04 12.95 -29.90
CA GLU A 260 8.73 12.96 -31.19
C GLU A 260 9.06 11.55 -31.70
N LYS A 261 9.47 10.66 -30.78
CA LYS A 261 9.76 9.27 -31.11
C LYS A 261 8.51 8.53 -31.56
N TYR A 262 7.39 8.69 -30.87
CA TYR A 262 6.13 8.03 -31.21
C TYR A 262 5.58 8.53 -32.54
N GLU A 263 5.64 9.84 -32.81
CA GLU A 263 5.27 10.43 -34.10
C GLU A 263 6.10 9.84 -35.25
N LYS A 264 7.42 9.77 -35.10
CA LYS A 264 8.32 9.15 -36.09
C LYS A 264 7.97 7.68 -36.34
N LEU A 265 7.63 6.92 -35.29
CA LEU A 265 7.25 5.51 -35.42
C LEU A 265 5.93 5.32 -36.18
N LEU A 266 4.94 6.18 -35.94
CA LEU A 266 3.63 6.12 -36.60
C LEU A 266 3.71 6.48 -38.08
N LEU A 267 4.64 7.35 -38.49
CA LEU A 267 4.89 7.64 -39.91
C LEU A 267 5.42 6.43 -40.68
N VAL A 268 6.26 5.60 -40.03
CA VAL A 268 6.85 4.40 -40.65
C VAL A 268 5.88 3.22 -40.63
N LYS A 269 5.05 3.12 -39.58
CA LYS A 269 4.08 2.03 -39.39
C LYS A 269 2.73 2.59 -38.92
N PRO A 270 1.84 3.02 -39.83
CA PRO A 270 0.59 3.69 -39.48
C PRO A 270 -0.49 2.76 -38.88
N HIS A 271 -0.35 1.44 -39.07
CA HIS A 271 -1.30 0.43 -38.56
C HIS A 271 -0.63 -0.55 -37.58
N ILE A 272 0.04 -0.03 -36.55
CA ILE A 272 0.37 -0.86 -35.38
C ILE A 272 -0.90 -0.97 -34.54
N ASN A 273 -1.71 -2.00 -34.80
CA ASN A 273 -2.74 -2.40 -33.85
C ASN A 273 -2.02 -2.92 -32.59
N GLY A 274 -2.40 -2.41 -31.42
CA GLY A 274 -1.83 -2.87 -30.15
C GLY A 274 -1.91 -4.38 -30.04
N ASN A 275 -0.85 -5.01 -29.52
CA ASN A 275 -0.88 -6.44 -29.27
C ASN A 275 -1.94 -6.70 -28.20
N ARG A 276 -2.70 -7.80 -28.33
CA ARG A 276 -3.53 -8.27 -27.22
C ARG A 276 -2.60 -8.49 -26.02
N LEU A 277 -2.98 -7.89 -24.88
CA LEU A 277 -2.24 -8.05 -23.63
C LEU A 277 -2.11 -9.54 -23.34
N ARG A 278 -0.87 -10.03 -23.28
CA ARG A 278 -0.59 -11.42 -22.96
C ARG A 278 -0.33 -11.52 -21.46
N ARG A 279 -1.19 -12.27 -20.78
CA ARG A 279 -1.03 -12.63 -19.38
C ARG A 279 0.29 -13.37 -19.16
N PRO A 280 1.06 -13.06 -18.11
CA PRO A 280 2.28 -13.80 -17.80
C PRO A 280 2.02 -15.27 -17.46
N ASP A 281 2.95 -16.12 -17.89
CA ASP A 281 2.88 -17.56 -17.61
C ASP A 281 3.10 -17.81 -16.10
N SER A 282 2.25 -18.65 -15.48
CA SER A 282 2.41 -19.00 -14.07
C SER A 282 3.51 -20.05 -13.89
N LYS A 283 4.51 -19.73 -13.06
CA LYS A 283 5.58 -20.69 -12.71
C LYS A 283 5.13 -21.78 -11.74
N TYR A 284 4.06 -21.55 -10.98
CA TYR A 284 3.71 -22.35 -9.79
C TYR A 284 2.48 -23.23 -9.96
N LEU A 285 1.58 -22.91 -10.91
CA LEU A 285 0.33 -23.66 -11.11
C LEU A 285 0.30 -24.30 -12.50
N ARG A 286 0.82 -25.52 -12.59
CA ARG A 286 0.78 -26.33 -13.83
C ARG A 286 -0.65 -26.60 -14.32
N THR A 287 -1.64 -26.55 -13.43
CA THR A 287 -3.07 -26.75 -13.71
C THR A 287 -3.91 -25.47 -13.57
N ARG A 288 -3.28 -24.29 -13.72
CA ARG A 288 -3.94 -22.98 -13.54
C ARG A 288 -5.26 -22.88 -14.29
N GLU A 289 -5.29 -23.20 -15.57
CA GLU A 289 -6.50 -23.11 -16.40
C GLU A 289 -7.64 -24.00 -15.89
N VAL A 290 -7.32 -25.21 -15.41
CA VAL A 290 -8.31 -26.14 -14.85
C VAL A 290 -8.85 -25.59 -13.52
N TYR A 291 -7.96 -25.07 -12.67
CA TYR A 291 -8.33 -24.46 -11.40
C TYR A 291 -9.26 -23.25 -11.61
N GLU A 292 -8.90 -22.32 -12.49
CA GLU A 292 -9.68 -21.11 -12.76
C GLU A 292 -11.05 -21.45 -13.34
N ARG A 293 -11.12 -22.42 -14.27
CA ARG A 293 -12.39 -22.89 -14.84
C ARG A 293 -13.34 -23.45 -13.78
N LEU A 294 -12.80 -24.15 -12.77
CA LEU A 294 -13.58 -24.68 -11.66
C LEU A 294 -14.09 -23.55 -10.76
N CYS A 295 -13.24 -22.56 -10.42
CA CYS A 295 -13.62 -21.40 -9.61
C CYS A 295 -14.68 -20.52 -10.29
N GLN A 296 -14.58 -20.33 -11.61
CA GLN A 296 -15.53 -19.53 -12.39
C GLN A 296 -16.87 -20.25 -12.63
N ASN A 297 -16.99 -21.52 -12.22
CA ASN A 297 -18.14 -22.38 -12.47
C ASN A 297 -18.46 -22.54 -13.98
N HIS A 298 -17.43 -22.48 -14.85
CA HIS A 298 -17.56 -22.78 -16.28
C HIS A 298 -17.69 -24.28 -16.58
N GLY A 299 -17.71 -25.13 -15.54
CA GLY A 299 -18.18 -26.50 -15.60
C GLY A 299 -19.45 -26.65 -14.77
N SER A 300 -20.39 -27.47 -15.27
CA SER A 300 -21.43 -28.04 -14.41
C SER A 300 -20.71 -28.73 -13.25
N HIS A 301 -20.80 -28.15 -12.05
CA HIS A 301 -20.55 -28.94 -10.85
C HIS A 301 -21.37 -30.22 -11.04
N PRO A 302 -20.77 -31.42 -10.98
CA PRO A 302 -21.56 -32.62 -10.93
C PRO A 302 -22.58 -32.36 -9.84
N THR A 303 -23.87 -32.44 -10.15
CA THR A 303 -24.90 -32.33 -9.13
C THR A 303 -24.74 -33.56 -8.24
N HIS A 304 -23.81 -33.49 -7.28
CA HIS A 304 -23.39 -34.59 -6.41
C HIS A 304 -24.58 -35.16 -5.65
N PHE A 305 -25.62 -34.35 -5.45
CA PHE A 305 -26.94 -34.72 -4.95
C PHE A 305 -27.65 -35.86 -5.74
N GLN A 306 -27.24 -36.15 -6.98
CA GLN A 306 -27.81 -37.23 -7.80
C GLN A 306 -27.05 -38.56 -7.66
N ASN A 307 -25.87 -38.59 -7.04
CA ASN A 307 -25.12 -39.83 -6.86
C ASN A 307 -25.52 -40.50 -5.54
N PRO A 308 -26.27 -41.62 -5.56
CA PRO A 308 -26.75 -42.27 -4.33
C PRO A 308 -25.63 -42.83 -3.45
N ARG A 309 -24.39 -42.89 -3.96
CA ARG A 309 -23.19 -43.30 -3.21
C ARG A 309 -22.60 -42.17 -2.36
N LEU A 310 -23.07 -40.93 -2.54
CA LEU A 310 -22.73 -39.79 -1.70
C LEU A 310 -23.87 -39.61 -0.70
N PHE A 311 -23.61 -39.97 0.55
CA PHE A 311 -24.62 -39.98 1.60
C PHE A 311 -24.05 -39.45 2.90
N CYS A 312 -24.95 -39.07 3.80
CA CYS A 312 -24.63 -38.73 5.17
C CYS A 312 -25.01 -39.90 6.10
N ASP A 313 -24.12 -40.29 7.00
CA ASP A 313 -24.35 -41.35 7.98
C ASP A 313 -23.75 -41.03 9.35
N TYR A 314 -24.19 -41.79 10.36
CA TYR A 314 -23.59 -41.79 11.68
C TYR A 314 -22.51 -42.87 11.74
N PHE A 315 -21.25 -42.44 11.66
CA PHE A 315 -20.10 -43.34 11.61
C PHE A 315 -19.62 -43.73 13.01
N SER A 316 -19.54 -45.03 13.26
CA SER A 316 -19.18 -45.64 14.55
C SER A 316 -17.94 -46.56 14.48
N GLY A 317 -17.01 -46.29 13.56
CA GLY A 317 -15.90 -47.20 13.23
C GLY A 317 -14.83 -47.46 14.31
N GLY A 318 -14.94 -46.87 15.51
CA GLY A 318 -14.01 -47.09 16.63
C GLY A 318 -14.73 -47.12 17.98
N SER A 319 -14.12 -47.72 19.00
CA SER A 319 -14.77 -47.98 20.30
C SER A 319 -15.36 -46.74 20.98
N GLY A 320 -14.70 -45.58 20.85
CA GLY A 320 -15.20 -44.29 21.37
C GLY A 320 -16.37 -43.70 20.56
N LEU A 321 -16.44 -43.97 19.26
CA LEU A 321 -17.50 -43.49 18.36
C LEU A 321 -18.76 -44.36 18.41
N ILE A 322 -18.74 -45.48 19.11
CA ILE A 322 -19.95 -46.29 19.38
C ILE A 322 -20.88 -45.52 20.33
N VAL A 323 -20.31 -44.85 21.33
CA VAL A 323 -21.07 -44.08 22.34
C VAL A 323 -21.54 -42.73 21.77
N ARG A 324 -20.72 -42.10 20.91
CA ARG A 324 -21.05 -40.86 20.21
C ARG A 324 -20.65 -40.97 18.73
N PRO A 325 -21.54 -41.45 17.86
CA PRO A 325 -21.26 -41.56 16.44
C PRO A 325 -20.95 -40.21 15.79
N ALA A 326 -19.94 -40.18 14.92
CA ALA A 326 -19.58 -38.98 14.20
C ALA A 326 -20.54 -38.78 13.02
N LYS A 327 -21.03 -37.55 12.83
CA LYS A 327 -21.83 -37.19 11.66
C LYS A 327 -20.91 -37.09 10.45
N ARG A 328 -21.05 -38.00 9.50
CA ARG A 328 -20.15 -38.14 8.35
C ARG A 328 -20.90 -37.87 7.06
N GLU A 329 -20.31 -37.10 6.16
CA GLU A 329 -20.80 -36.81 4.81
C GLU A 329 -19.73 -37.17 3.78
N ILE A 330 -20.07 -38.01 2.80
CA ILE A 330 -19.15 -38.39 1.72
C ILE A 330 -19.26 -37.37 0.59
N LEU A 331 -18.20 -36.59 0.36
CA LEU A 331 -18.15 -35.53 -0.66
C LEU A 331 -17.64 -36.03 -2.01
N SER A 332 -16.68 -36.96 -2.01
CA SER A 332 -16.15 -37.56 -3.24
C SER A 332 -15.71 -39.00 -3.00
N LEU A 333 -15.89 -39.85 -4.02
CA LEU A 333 -15.40 -41.22 -4.02
C LEU A 333 -13.98 -41.33 -4.59
N GLN A 334 -13.58 -40.39 -5.45
CA GLN A 334 -12.26 -40.38 -6.08
C GLN A 334 -11.81 -38.94 -6.39
N PRO A 335 -10.81 -38.40 -5.65
CA PRO A 335 -10.24 -38.97 -4.43
C PRO A 335 -11.31 -39.14 -3.36
N PHE A 336 -11.13 -40.10 -2.45
CA PHE A 336 -12.07 -40.29 -1.35
C PHE A 336 -12.00 -39.09 -0.40
N VAL A 337 -13.06 -38.30 -0.34
CA VAL A 337 -13.15 -37.08 0.48
C VAL A 337 -14.41 -37.18 1.35
N VAL A 338 -14.23 -36.95 2.64
CA VAL A 338 -15.27 -37.07 3.66
C VAL A 338 -15.22 -35.85 4.56
N LEU A 339 -16.38 -35.30 4.89
CA LEU A 339 -16.58 -34.23 5.84
C LEU A 339 -17.19 -34.78 7.12
N TYR A 340 -16.61 -34.45 8.27
CA TYR A 340 -17.19 -34.75 9.57
C TYR A 340 -17.79 -33.48 10.17
N HIS A 341 -19.09 -33.51 10.41
CA HIS A 341 -19.84 -32.41 11.01
C HIS A 341 -19.76 -32.49 12.53
N ASP A 342 -19.68 -31.33 13.18
CA ASP A 342 -19.65 -31.18 14.64
C ASP A 342 -18.59 -32.07 15.32
N PHE A 343 -17.46 -32.31 14.63
CA PHE A 343 -16.41 -33.18 15.13
C PHE A 343 -15.68 -32.56 16.33
N ILE A 344 -15.48 -31.25 16.30
CA ILE A 344 -15.00 -30.42 17.40
C ILE A 344 -16.09 -29.43 17.81
N THR A 345 -16.18 -29.15 19.09
CA THR A 345 -17.06 -28.10 19.62
C THR A 345 -16.52 -26.71 19.30
N ASP A 346 -17.38 -25.68 19.32
CA ASP A 346 -16.94 -24.29 19.12
C ASP A 346 -15.89 -23.88 20.15
N THR A 347 -16.01 -24.35 21.39
CA THR A 347 -15.02 -24.11 22.45
C THR A 347 -13.67 -24.75 22.15
N GLU A 348 -13.65 -26.00 21.68
CA GLU A 348 -12.41 -26.67 21.29
C GLU A 348 -11.80 -25.99 20.06
N ALA A 349 -12.62 -25.54 19.12
CA ALA A 349 -12.16 -24.79 17.96
C ALA A 349 -11.50 -23.46 18.37
N GLU A 350 -12.08 -22.72 19.31
CA GLU A 350 -11.47 -21.50 19.86
C GLU A 350 -10.19 -21.78 20.65
N ASP A 351 -10.15 -22.88 21.41
CA ASP A 351 -8.94 -23.31 22.12
C ASP A 351 -7.81 -23.65 21.14
N ILE A 352 -8.11 -24.38 20.06
CA ILE A 352 -7.16 -24.68 19.00
C ILE A 352 -6.66 -23.39 18.34
N LYS A 353 -7.55 -22.45 18.01
CA LYS A 353 -7.16 -21.13 17.46
C LYS A 353 -6.22 -20.38 18.41
N ARG A 354 -6.55 -20.35 19.71
CA ARG A 354 -5.76 -19.70 20.76
C ARG A 354 -4.36 -20.30 20.89
N ILE A 355 -4.24 -21.63 20.83
CA ILE A 355 -2.95 -22.33 20.92
C ILE A 355 -2.13 -22.14 19.64
N ALA A 356 -2.78 -22.05 18.47
CA ALA A 356 -2.11 -21.86 17.19
C ALA A 356 -1.60 -20.42 16.96
N LEU A 357 -2.28 -19.42 17.54
CA LEU A 357 -1.96 -17.99 17.39
C LEU A 357 -0.48 -17.66 17.66
N PRO A 358 0.15 -18.04 18.79
CA PRO A 358 1.57 -17.79 19.06
C PRO A 358 2.53 -18.34 18.00
N GLY A 359 2.26 -19.52 17.45
CA GLY A 359 3.09 -20.14 16.41
C GLY A 359 2.95 -19.46 15.03
N ALA A 360 1.80 -18.85 14.77
CA ALA A 360 1.54 -18.07 13.56
C ALA A 360 2.30 -16.72 13.54
N TYR A 361 2.55 -16.12 14.72
CA TYR A 361 3.42 -14.94 14.86
C TYR A 361 4.92 -15.29 14.73
N GLY A 362 5.31 -16.51 15.11
CA GLY A 362 6.70 -16.96 14.99
C GLY A 362 7.17 -17.13 13.53
N SER A 363 6.28 -17.52 12.62
CA SER A 363 6.62 -17.68 11.20
C SER A 363 6.92 -16.37 10.47
N SER A 364 6.34 -15.24 10.90
CA SER A 364 6.70 -13.92 10.39
C SER A 364 7.97 -13.35 11.03
N GLN A 365 8.29 -13.71 12.28
CA GLN A 365 9.55 -13.34 12.93
C GLN A 365 10.76 -14.20 12.53
N CYS A 366 10.56 -15.42 12.02
CA CYS A 366 11.67 -16.26 11.54
C CYS A 366 12.40 -15.68 10.31
N LEU A 367 11.84 -14.69 9.62
CA LEU A 367 12.52 -13.99 8.52
C LEU A 367 13.48 -12.88 8.97
N SER A 368 13.40 -12.40 10.21
CA SER A 368 14.27 -11.30 10.70
C SER A 368 15.56 -11.79 11.39
N SER A 369 15.73 -13.10 11.61
CA SER A 369 16.85 -13.65 12.40
C SER A 369 17.99 -14.27 11.58
N PHE A 370 17.94 -14.20 10.25
CA PHE A 370 19.04 -14.66 9.36
C PHE A 370 19.83 -13.47 8.75
N THR A 371 20.23 -12.50 9.56
CA THR A 371 21.11 -11.38 9.16
C THR A 371 22.35 -11.28 10.05
N ASN A 372 23.01 -12.41 10.32
CA ASN A 372 24.36 -12.40 10.91
C ASN A 372 25.25 -13.48 10.30
N CYS A 373 25.70 -13.25 9.05
CA CYS A 373 26.95 -13.78 8.52
C CYS A 373 27.63 -12.75 7.63
N GLN A 374 28.57 -12.00 8.20
CA GLN A 374 29.77 -11.48 7.54
C GLN A 374 30.98 -12.20 8.20
N PRO A 375 32.22 -12.24 7.66
CA PRO A 375 32.83 -11.60 6.45
C PRO A 375 33.76 -12.64 5.68
N PRO A 376 34.80 -12.32 4.84
CA PRO A 376 35.38 -11.03 4.46
C PRO A 376 35.71 -10.75 2.97
N LEU A 377 35.82 -9.44 2.72
CA LEU A 377 36.59 -8.68 1.73
C LEU A 377 37.58 -9.42 0.81
N SER A 378 37.40 -9.24 -0.51
CA SER A 378 38.33 -8.57 -1.45
C SER A 378 38.26 -9.16 -2.87
N ALA A 379 37.71 -8.42 -3.84
CA ALA A 379 38.18 -8.38 -5.23
C ALA A 379 37.53 -7.22 -5.99
N THR A 380 38.37 -6.24 -6.29
CA THR A 380 38.17 -5.06 -7.13
C THR A 380 37.99 -5.44 -8.61
N LEU A 381 37.13 -4.72 -9.36
CA LEU A 381 37.31 -4.15 -10.73
C LEU A 381 35.93 -3.87 -11.38
N VAL A 382 35.38 -2.65 -11.31
CA VAL A 382 35.48 -1.49 -12.25
C VAL A 382 34.14 -1.28 -13.02
N PRO A 383 33.68 -0.02 -13.20
CA PRO A 383 32.28 0.31 -13.43
C PRO A 383 31.94 0.66 -14.88
N GLY A 384 30.78 0.21 -15.36
CA GLY A 384 30.24 0.51 -16.69
C GLY A 384 28.90 1.23 -16.63
N LYS A 385 28.96 2.57 -16.68
CA LYS A 385 27.94 3.54 -17.15
C LYS A 385 26.64 3.72 -16.34
N GLN A 386 26.66 4.82 -15.59
CA GLN A 386 25.55 5.52 -14.96
C GLN A 386 24.47 5.97 -15.97
N PHE A 387 23.19 5.77 -15.64
CA PHE A 387 22.11 6.68 -16.00
C PHE A 387 21.79 7.50 -14.76
N LYS A 388 21.98 8.82 -14.85
CA LYS A 388 21.69 9.76 -13.76
C LYS A 388 20.18 9.97 -13.66
N SER A 389 19.56 9.47 -12.60
CA SER A 389 18.33 10.06 -12.07
C SER A 389 18.72 11.29 -11.25
N GLY A 390 18.41 12.48 -11.77
CA GLY A 390 18.51 13.71 -10.99
C GLY A 390 17.43 13.71 -9.91
N GLY A 391 17.84 13.73 -8.65
CA GLY A 391 16.95 13.91 -7.52
C GLY A 391 16.28 15.28 -7.57
N VAL A 392 14.98 15.28 -7.29
CA VAL A 392 14.19 16.46 -6.97
C VAL A 392 14.69 17.01 -5.63
N ASP A 393 15.46 18.09 -5.71
CA ASP A 393 15.83 18.88 -4.53
C ASP A 393 14.61 19.74 -4.12
N ARG A 394 13.98 19.37 -3.01
CA ARG A 394 12.93 20.15 -2.34
C ARG A 394 13.54 21.48 -1.86
N ARG A 395 13.51 22.51 -2.71
CA ARG A 395 13.83 23.88 -2.30
C ARG A 395 12.79 24.40 -1.32
N GLN A 396 13.24 24.51 -0.07
CA GLN A 396 12.72 25.44 0.92
C GLN A 396 12.54 26.83 0.29
N ARG A 397 11.33 27.38 0.39
CA ARG A 397 11.15 28.84 0.39
C ARG A 397 11.81 29.37 1.67
N LYS A 398 13.04 29.86 1.58
CA LYS A 398 13.59 30.81 2.56
C LYS A 398 13.67 32.19 1.90
N GLN A 399 13.04 33.12 2.59
CA GLN A 399 12.99 34.54 2.32
C GLN A 399 14.39 35.14 2.35
N THR A 400 14.64 36.05 1.41
CA THR A 400 15.78 36.94 1.36
C THR A 400 15.74 37.87 2.58
N VAL A 401 16.65 37.69 3.53
CA VAL A 401 17.00 38.71 4.53
C VAL A 401 18.33 39.31 4.10
N THR A 402 18.28 40.56 3.69
CA THR A 402 19.43 41.44 3.53
C THR A 402 20.00 41.79 4.90
N THR A 403 21.25 41.44 5.15
CA THR A 403 22.08 42.08 6.17
C THR A 403 23.37 42.56 5.51
N GLN A 404 23.48 43.88 5.42
CA GLN A 404 24.74 44.60 5.27
C GLN A 404 25.60 44.32 6.49
N GLU A 405 26.86 43.96 6.30
CA GLU A 405 27.91 44.29 7.27
C GLU A 405 29.15 44.80 6.53
N HIS A 406 29.50 46.03 6.88
CA HIS A 406 30.73 46.73 6.55
C HIS A 406 31.91 46.05 7.25
N GLY A 407 33.05 45.98 6.56
CA GLY A 407 34.33 45.69 7.17
C GLY A 407 34.86 46.84 8.03
N LYS A 408 35.68 46.48 9.02
CA LYS A 408 36.84 47.20 9.57
C LYS A 408 37.58 46.20 10.47
N GLU A 409 38.74 45.69 10.08
CA GLU A 409 40.10 46.26 10.27
C GLU A 409 40.66 46.12 11.69
N HIS A 410 41.91 45.64 11.71
CA HIS A 410 42.95 45.69 12.73
C HIS A 410 42.97 44.67 13.88
N GLN A 411 43.89 43.71 13.72
CA GLN A 411 44.61 43.05 14.79
C GLN A 411 45.98 43.73 14.95
N GLN A 412 46.22 44.25 16.15
CA GLN A 412 47.52 44.32 16.81
C GLN A 412 47.34 43.69 18.19
#